data_AF-A0A2N0B353-F1
#
_entry.id   AF-A0A2N0B353-F1
#
_cell.length_a   1.000
_cell.length_b   1.000
_cell.length_c   1.000
_cell.angle_alpha   90.00
_cell.angle_beta   90.00
_cell.angle_gamma   90.00
#
_symmetry.space_group_name_H-M   'P 1'
#
loop_
_entity.id
_entity.type
_entity.pdbx_description
1 polymer ?
#
loop_
_entity_poly.entity_id
_entity_poly.type
_entity_poly.pdbx_seq_one_letter_code
_entity_poly.pdbx_strand_id
1 'polypeptide(L)'
;LFAAGAAYVFRKVAGNWIQEAYLKAPNPGNNDYFGSSISISGATVVVGAYREDSQAATTNGNTASADNSKTDSGAAYVFRRTAGIWSQEAFLKASNLDSNDQFGKALSISGNTIVIGAALEDSNVSAVANGPTASQSNALGSSGAAYVFERTGANWAQTAYLKAKNVQSSDQFGTAVAVEGNYIAVGAINESCGQSTVTYGPLVVWDERSPQSGAVYMFEKSNGRWGEYSYFKAPNVGNSDLFGSSVSLSGNRIIVGAPQESSNQNTITNGSGASADDSEYRSGASYAFER
;
A
#
# COMPACT_ATOMS: atom_id res chain seq x y z
N LEU A 1 8.01 -9.85 -24.96
CA LEU A 1 7.35 -10.08 -23.67
C LEU A 1 6.11 -9.20 -23.60
N PHE A 2 4.95 -9.77 -23.31
CA PHE A 2 3.70 -9.01 -23.17
C PHE A 2 3.57 -8.53 -21.73
N ALA A 3 3.14 -7.28 -21.51
CA ALA A 3 2.88 -6.71 -20.19
C ALA A 3 4.02 -6.81 -19.14
N ALA A 4 5.28 -6.94 -19.59
CA ALA A 4 6.45 -6.96 -18.69
C ALA A 4 6.76 -5.60 -18.05
N GLY A 5 6.18 -4.52 -18.58
CA GLY A 5 6.20 -3.17 -17.99
C GLY A 5 7.55 -2.43 -18.00
N ALA A 6 7.52 -1.13 -17.71
CA ALA A 6 8.69 -0.26 -17.58
C ALA A 6 8.33 1.02 -16.80
N ALA A 7 9.33 1.71 -16.25
CA ALA A 7 9.15 3.03 -15.64
C ALA A 7 10.12 4.05 -16.27
N TYR A 8 9.68 5.30 -16.38
CA TYR A 8 10.45 6.39 -16.98
C TYR A 8 10.67 7.49 -15.94
N VAL A 9 11.90 7.97 -15.85
CA VAL A 9 12.26 9.09 -14.96
C VAL A 9 12.44 10.32 -15.82
N PHE A 10 11.71 11.38 -15.48
CA PHE A 10 11.86 12.70 -16.07
C PHE A 10 12.40 13.68 -15.04
N ARG A 11 13.31 14.57 -15.44
CA ARG A 11 13.86 15.64 -14.60
C ARG A 11 13.60 16.98 -15.27
N LYS A 12 13.20 17.97 -14.46
CA LYS A 12 13.01 19.34 -14.93
C LYS A 12 14.35 20.08 -14.97
N VAL A 13 14.75 20.55 -16.15
CA VAL A 13 16.00 21.30 -16.40
C VAL A 13 15.67 22.56 -17.17
N ALA A 14 16.04 23.72 -16.62
CA ALA A 14 15.76 25.03 -17.21
C ALA A 14 14.28 25.18 -17.67
N GLY A 15 13.34 24.72 -16.84
CA GLY A 15 11.91 24.79 -17.13
C GLY A 15 11.35 23.62 -17.96
N ASN A 16 12.18 22.83 -18.63
CA ASN A 16 11.75 21.76 -19.52
C ASN A 16 11.88 20.38 -18.87
N TRP A 17 10.92 19.49 -19.12
CA TRP A 17 11.04 18.08 -18.76
C TRP A 17 11.90 17.35 -19.77
N ILE A 18 12.96 16.69 -19.28
CA ILE A 18 13.80 15.80 -20.08
C ILE A 18 13.74 14.40 -19.50
N GLN A 19 13.70 13.38 -20.36
CA GLN A 19 13.85 12.01 -19.92
C GLN A 19 15.28 11.80 -19.40
N GLU A 20 15.41 11.38 -18.16
CA GLU A 20 16.69 11.13 -17.50
C GLU A 20 17.03 9.63 -17.48
N ALA A 21 16.04 8.76 -17.30
CA ALA A 21 16.26 7.32 -17.28
C ALA A 21 15.06 6.52 -17.76
N TYR A 22 15.35 5.29 -18.19
CA TYR A 22 14.40 4.22 -18.43
C TYR A 22 14.76 3.08 -17.48
N LEU A 23 13.82 2.67 -16.64
CA LEU A 23 13.98 1.65 -15.61
C LEU A 23 13.20 0.40 -16.03
N LYS A 24 13.86 -0.75 -15.93
CA LYS A 24 13.31 -2.08 -16.24
C LYS A 24 13.76 -3.07 -15.17
N ALA A 25 12.89 -4.01 -14.81
CA ALA A 25 13.29 -5.20 -14.07
C ALA A 25 14.41 -5.95 -14.82
N PRO A 26 15.45 -6.45 -14.13
CA PRO A 26 16.51 -7.26 -14.72
C PRO A 26 16.05 -8.69 -15.07
N ASN A 27 14.92 -9.13 -14.52
CA ASN A 27 14.22 -10.39 -14.79
C ASN A 27 12.83 -10.17 -15.39
N PRO A 28 12.69 -9.58 -16.60
CA PRO A 28 11.36 -9.30 -17.14
C PRO A 28 10.64 -10.59 -17.53
N GLY A 29 9.51 -10.88 -16.86
CA GLY A 29 8.55 -11.93 -17.22
C GLY A 29 7.35 -11.38 -18.00
N ASN A 30 6.52 -12.30 -18.51
CA ASN A 30 5.25 -11.92 -19.13
C ASN A 30 4.22 -11.62 -18.05
N ASN A 31 3.51 -10.51 -18.19
CA ASN A 31 2.49 -10.07 -17.23
C ASN A 31 3.00 -9.72 -15.83
N ASP A 32 4.29 -9.52 -15.59
CA ASP A 32 4.77 -9.07 -14.28
C ASP A 32 4.23 -7.68 -13.87
N TYR A 33 3.79 -6.89 -14.86
CA TYR A 33 3.26 -5.53 -14.68
C TYR A 33 4.21 -4.59 -13.92
N PHE A 34 5.52 -4.68 -14.20
CA PHE A 34 6.48 -3.72 -13.67
C PHE A 34 6.08 -2.27 -14.02
N GLY A 35 5.99 -1.40 -13.02
CA GLY A 35 5.53 -0.01 -13.21
C GLY A 35 4.03 0.18 -12.96
N SER A 36 3.32 -0.87 -12.55
CA SER A 36 1.92 -0.79 -12.08
C SER A 36 1.73 0.10 -10.86
N SER A 37 2.76 0.19 -10.01
CA SER A 37 2.84 1.13 -8.91
C SER A 37 4.24 1.76 -8.87
N ILE A 38 4.31 3.03 -8.46
CA ILE A 38 5.56 3.78 -8.40
C ILE A 38 5.52 4.83 -7.29
N SER A 39 6.64 5.00 -6.59
CA SER A 39 6.83 6.08 -5.63
C SER A 39 8.28 6.55 -5.65
N ILE A 40 8.51 7.85 -5.39
CA ILE A 40 9.83 8.47 -5.41
C ILE A 40 10.04 9.30 -4.14
N SER A 41 11.22 9.17 -3.54
CA SER A 41 11.67 10.02 -2.43
C SER A 41 13.12 10.39 -2.64
N GLY A 42 13.36 11.67 -2.91
CA GLY A 42 14.68 12.20 -3.26
C GLY A 42 15.29 11.46 -4.46
N ALA A 43 16.40 10.78 -4.24
CA ALA A 43 17.13 10.02 -5.27
C ALA A 43 16.73 8.54 -5.37
N THR A 44 15.67 8.11 -4.66
CA THR A 44 15.23 6.70 -4.63
C THR A 44 13.86 6.56 -5.27
N VAL A 45 13.71 5.61 -6.18
CA VAL A 45 12.45 5.21 -6.82
C VAL A 45 12.17 3.76 -6.46
N VAL A 46 10.92 3.46 -6.12
CA VAL A 46 10.42 2.10 -5.92
C VAL A 46 9.37 1.81 -6.99
N VAL A 47 9.47 0.65 -7.63
CA VAL A 47 8.57 0.24 -8.70
C VAL A 47 8.01 -1.15 -8.41
N GLY A 48 6.70 -1.29 -8.43
CA GLY A 48 6.02 -2.56 -8.18
C GLY A 48 5.86 -3.39 -9.46
N ALA A 49 5.91 -4.70 -9.28
CA ALA A 49 5.59 -5.72 -10.27
C ALA A 49 4.75 -6.80 -9.57
N TYR A 50 3.46 -6.51 -9.36
CA TYR A 50 2.61 -7.31 -8.47
C TYR A 50 2.30 -8.72 -9.00
N ARG A 51 2.68 -9.03 -10.24
CA ARG A 51 2.58 -10.36 -10.84
C ARG A 51 3.95 -10.94 -11.19
N GLU A 52 5.00 -10.44 -10.57
CA GLU A 52 6.30 -11.11 -10.64
C GLU A 52 6.17 -12.49 -10.01
N ASP A 53 6.60 -13.51 -10.75
CA ASP A 53 6.54 -14.90 -10.34
C ASP A 53 7.91 -15.32 -9.81
N SER A 54 8.08 -15.56 -8.50
CA SER A 54 9.27 -16.25 -7.98
C SER A 54 9.17 -16.56 -6.48
N GLN A 55 9.90 -17.59 -6.05
CA GLN A 55 10.24 -17.89 -4.64
C GLN A 55 11.50 -17.16 -4.17
N ALA A 56 12.01 -16.21 -4.95
CA ALA A 56 13.23 -15.51 -4.59
C ALA A 56 13.03 -14.72 -3.29
N ALA A 57 14.04 -14.73 -2.44
CA ALA A 57 14.07 -13.89 -1.25
C ALA A 57 14.42 -12.44 -1.64
N THR A 58 14.19 -11.51 -0.70
CA THR A 58 14.70 -10.15 -0.81
C THR A 58 16.22 -10.16 -1.03
N THR A 59 16.70 -9.39 -2.01
CA THR A 59 18.13 -9.23 -2.28
C THR A 59 18.51 -7.74 -2.35
N ASN A 60 19.72 -7.44 -1.90
CA ASN A 60 20.33 -6.12 -2.04
C ASN A 60 21.36 -6.20 -3.17
N GLY A 61 21.10 -5.51 -4.26
CA GLY A 61 21.81 -5.62 -5.54
C GLY A 61 20.88 -5.72 -6.74
N ASN A 62 21.46 -6.12 -7.88
CA ASN A 62 20.79 -6.21 -9.17
C ASN A 62 20.57 -7.67 -9.63
N THR A 63 20.63 -8.63 -8.70
CA THR A 63 20.47 -10.05 -9.03
C THR A 63 19.05 -10.32 -9.49
N ALA A 64 18.94 -10.83 -10.72
CA ALA A 64 17.72 -11.34 -11.30
C ALA A 64 17.52 -12.80 -10.90
N SER A 65 16.31 -13.18 -10.48
CA SER A 65 15.90 -14.57 -10.43
C SER A 65 15.34 -15.00 -11.78
N ALA A 66 15.66 -16.21 -12.24
CA ALA A 66 14.99 -16.86 -13.38
C ALA A 66 13.84 -17.78 -12.92
N ASP A 67 13.63 -17.90 -11.61
CA ASP A 67 12.52 -18.62 -11.02
C ASP A 67 11.19 -17.99 -11.42
N ASN A 68 10.19 -18.83 -11.69
CA ASN A 68 8.80 -18.46 -11.97
C ASN A 68 7.82 -19.43 -11.27
N SER A 69 8.25 -20.04 -10.16
CA SER A 69 7.53 -21.14 -9.49
C SER A 69 6.45 -20.71 -8.49
N LYS A 70 6.33 -19.41 -8.18
CA LYS A 70 5.27 -18.84 -7.33
C LYS A 70 4.53 -17.73 -8.05
N THR A 71 3.46 -18.13 -8.71
CA THR A 71 2.62 -17.27 -9.54
C THR A 71 2.04 -16.10 -8.75
N ASP A 72 2.12 -14.90 -9.31
CA ASP A 72 1.52 -13.67 -8.78
C ASP A 72 1.92 -13.37 -7.32
N SER A 73 3.07 -13.88 -6.86
CA SER A 73 3.60 -13.59 -5.52
C SER A 73 4.05 -12.13 -5.40
N GLY A 74 4.43 -11.52 -6.52
CA GLY A 74 4.69 -10.11 -6.66
C GLY A 74 6.04 -9.66 -6.10
N ALA A 75 6.50 -8.49 -6.52
CA ALA A 75 7.78 -7.91 -6.13
C ALA A 75 7.75 -6.37 -6.14
N ALA A 76 8.75 -5.77 -5.50
CA ALA A 76 9.10 -4.36 -5.70
C ALA A 76 10.60 -4.19 -5.95
N TYR A 77 10.96 -3.27 -6.84
CA TYR A 77 12.34 -2.99 -7.22
C TYR A 77 12.72 -1.58 -6.77
N VAL A 78 13.85 -1.47 -6.09
CA VAL A 78 14.37 -0.18 -5.62
C VAL A 78 15.49 0.26 -6.53
N PHE A 79 15.36 1.46 -7.09
CA PHE A 79 16.38 2.12 -7.91
C PHE A 79 16.87 3.36 -7.19
N ARG A 80 18.17 3.62 -7.29
CA ARG A 80 18.79 4.79 -6.68
C ARG A 80 19.65 5.53 -7.69
N ARG A 81 19.56 6.87 -7.66
CA ARG A 81 20.39 7.77 -8.44
C ARG A 81 21.61 8.18 -7.61
N THR A 82 22.79 7.77 -8.05
CA THR A 82 24.08 8.15 -7.43
C THR A 82 24.99 8.76 -8.48
N ALA A 83 25.51 9.95 -8.22
CA ALA A 83 26.41 10.67 -9.14
C ALA A 83 25.90 10.77 -10.60
N GLY A 84 24.58 10.92 -10.78
CA GLY A 84 23.98 11.03 -12.11
C GLY A 84 23.50 9.72 -12.73
N ILE A 85 23.81 8.58 -12.13
CA ILE A 85 23.54 7.25 -12.69
C ILE A 85 22.46 6.57 -11.86
N TRP A 86 21.44 6.05 -12.53
CA TRP A 86 20.42 5.19 -11.94
C TRP A 86 20.87 3.74 -11.96
N SER A 87 20.80 3.07 -10.80
CA SER A 87 21.07 1.63 -10.66
C SER A 87 20.05 0.98 -9.74
N GLN A 88 19.73 -0.29 -9.95
CA GLN A 88 18.96 -1.07 -8.98
C GLN A 88 19.80 -1.28 -7.71
N GLU A 89 19.19 -0.99 -6.57
CA GLU A 89 19.77 -1.15 -5.23
C GLU A 89 19.20 -2.38 -4.52
N ALA A 90 17.93 -2.73 -4.77
CA ALA A 90 17.31 -3.91 -4.15
C ALA A 90 16.15 -4.49 -4.97
N PHE A 91 15.88 -5.77 -4.71
CA PHE A 91 14.68 -6.51 -5.09
C PHE A 91 13.99 -6.98 -3.81
N LEU A 92 12.77 -6.53 -3.56
CA LEU A 92 12.02 -6.74 -2.33
C LEU A 92 10.88 -7.73 -2.56
N LYS A 93 10.74 -8.67 -1.63
CA LYS A 93 9.73 -9.72 -1.60
C LYS A 93 9.16 -9.86 -0.19
N ALA A 94 7.90 -10.25 -0.07
CA ALA A 94 7.31 -10.61 1.21
C ALA A 94 8.07 -11.79 1.83
N SER A 95 8.37 -11.72 3.13
CA SER A 95 9.11 -12.79 3.85
C SER A 95 8.34 -14.12 3.98
N ASN A 96 7.04 -14.10 3.72
CA ASN A 96 6.09 -15.22 3.79
C ASN A 96 5.32 -15.36 2.46
N LEU A 97 5.91 -14.91 1.34
CA LEU A 97 5.27 -14.90 0.03
C LEU A 97 4.54 -16.21 -0.29
N ASP A 98 3.34 -16.09 -0.82
CA ASP A 98 2.63 -17.18 -1.47
C ASP A 98 2.02 -16.74 -2.81
N SER A 99 1.40 -17.69 -3.49
CA SER A 99 0.85 -17.48 -4.81
C SER A 99 -0.37 -16.56 -4.73
N ASN A 100 -0.46 -15.58 -5.62
CA ASN A 100 -1.51 -14.56 -5.69
C ASN A 100 -1.52 -13.50 -4.57
N ASP A 101 -0.52 -13.44 -3.68
CA ASP A 101 -0.46 -12.38 -2.66
C ASP A 101 -0.40 -10.96 -3.26
N GLN A 102 0.10 -10.85 -4.51
CA GLN A 102 0.21 -9.60 -5.27
C GLN A 102 1.01 -8.50 -4.55
N PHE A 103 2.10 -8.89 -3.87
CA PHE A 103 2.99 -7.94 -3.23
C PHE A 103 3.52 -6.90 -4.23
N GLY A 104 3.46 -5.62 -3.87
CA GLY A 104 3.91 -4.53 -4.76
C GLY A 104 2.80 -3.87 -5.56
N LYS A 105 1.54 -4.35 -5.46
CA LYS A 105 0.39 -3.73 -6.13
C LYS A 105 0.13 -2.29 -5.66
N ALA A 106 0.33 -2.05 -4.36
CA ALA A 106 0.39 -0.72 -3.77
C ALA A 106 1.73 -0.55 -3.07
N LEU A 107 2.34 0.63 -3.22
CA LEU A 107 3.58 0.96 -2.52
C LEU A 107 3.74 2.46 -2.32
N SER A 108 4.54 2.83 -1.31
CA SER A 108 4.93 4.22 -1.03
C SER A 108 6.32 4.25 -0.41
N ILE A 109 7.09 5.31 -0.67
CA ILE A 109 8.40 5.57 -0.03
C ILE A 109 8.46 6.98 0.54
N SER A 110 8.96 7.10 1.77
CA SER A 110 9.32 8.37 2.42
C SER A 110 10.69 8.22 3.07
N GLY A 111 11.68 8.97 2.59
CA GLY A 111 13.05 8.91 3.06
C GLY A 111 13.64 7.50 2.92
N ASN A 112 13.84 6.82 4.05
CA ASN A 112 14.42 5.48 4.17
C ASN A 112 13.38 4.41 4.54
N THR A 113 12.09 4.71 4.44
CA THR A 113 11.01 3.77 4.76
C THR A 113 10.16 3.53 3.52
N ILE A 114 10.02 2.25 3.15
CA ILE A 114 9.16 1.77 2.08
C ILE A 114 8.02 0.99 2.73
N VAL A 115 6.80 1.20 2.26
CA VAL A 115 5.64 0.38 2.61
C VAL A 115 5.09 -0.23 1.34
N ILE A 116 4.83 -1.53 1.38
CA ILE A 116 4.31 -2.29 0.24
C ILE A 116 3.10 -3.11 0.70
N GLY A 117 2.00 -2.97 -0.02
CA GLY A 117 0.79 -3.75 0.19
C GLY A 117 0.82 -5.10 -0.53
N ALA A 118 0.20 -6.09 0.08
CA ALA A 118 -0.15 -7.39 -0.50
C ALA A 118 -1.60 -7.70 -0.08
N ALA A 119 -2.56 -7.09 -0.79
CA ALA A 119 -3.97 -7.10 -0.42
C ALA A 119 -4.60 -8.50 -0.44
N LEU A 120 -3.97 -9.45 -1.13
CA LEU A 120 -4.46 -10.81 -1.25
C LEU A 120 -3.71 -11.80 -0.35
N GLU A 121 -2.82 -11.31 0.52
CA GLU A 121 -2.16 -12.17 1.51
C GLU A 121 -3.16 -12.80 2.49
N ASP A 122 -2.93 -14.07 2.79
CA ASP A 122 -3.76 -14.86 3.68
C ASP A 122 -3.11 -14.92 5.06
N SER A 123 -3.85 -14.58 6.14
CA SER A 123 -3.38 -14.75 7.52
C SER A 123 -4.44 -14.33 8.54
N ASN A 124 -4.61 -15.14 9.59
CA ASN A 124 -5.49 -14.81 10.72
C ASN A 124 -4.80 -14.01 11.84
N VAL A 125 -3.58 -13.49 11.60
CA VAL A 125 -2.88 -12.63 12.58
C VAL A 125 -3.50 -11.24 12.61
N SER A 126 -3.86 -10.78 13.81
CA SER A 126 -4.53 -9.50 14.08
C SER A 126 -3.65 -8.50 14.83
N ALA A 127 -2.34 -8.56 14.61
CA ALA A 127 -1.37 -7.71 15.30
C ALA A 127 -0.18 -7.37 14.41
N VAL A 128 0.42 -6.21 14.68
CA VAL A 128 1.67 -5.80 14.04
C VAL A 128 2.81 -6.69 14.54
N ALA A 129 3.51 -7.35 13.61
CA ALA A 129 4.78 -8.00 13.89
C ALA A 129 5.92 -7.02 13.58
N ASN A 130 6.65 -6.59 14.61
CA ASN A 130 7.85 -5.76 14.45
C ASN A 130 9.06 -6.68 14.35
N GLY A 131 9.66 -6.78 13.16
CA GLY A 131 10.77 -7.66 12.86
C GLY A 131 10.87 -8.03 11.37
N PRO A 132 11.81 -8.93 11.03
CA PRO A 132 12.11 -9.29 9.65
C PRO A 132 11.19 -10.36 9.07
N THR A 133 10.25 -10.89 9.85
CA THR A 133 9.38 -12.00 9.46
C THR A 133 7.90 -11.64 9.53
N ALA A 134 7.13 -12.28 8.67
CA ALA A 134 5.67 -12.24 8.65
C ALA A 134 5.09 -13.60 9.07
N SER A 135 3.77 -13.63 9.29
CA SER A 135 3.02 -14.86 9.60
C SER A 135 3.17 -15.89 8.49
N GLN A 136 3.25 -17.18 8.85
CA GLN A 136 3.20 -18.29 7.88
C GLN A 136 1.81 -18.93 7.81
N SER A 137 0.82 -18.36 8.52
CA SER A 137 -0.55 -18.85 8.53
C SER A 137 -1.27 -18.37 7.27
N ASN A 138 -1.92 -19.27 6.53
CA ASN A 138 -2.83 -18.95 5.43
C ASN A 138 -4.30 -19.22 5.82
N ALA A 139 -4.63 -19.11 7.12
CA ALA A 139 -5.92 -19.55 7.63
C ALA A 139 -7.11 -18.62 7.29
N LEU A 140 -6.84 -17.43 6.74
CA LEU A 140 -7.87 -16.42 6.47
C LEU A 140 -7.60 -15.73 5.13
N GLY A 141 -8.36 -16.13 4.12
CA GLY A 141 -8.13 -15.76 2.72
C GLY A 141 -8.27 -14.26 2.44
N SER A 142 -7.33 -13.68 1.69
CA SER A 142 -7.33 -12.29 1.21
C SER A 142 -7.61 -11.25 2.31
N SER A 143 -7.22 -11.58 3.53
CA SER A 143 -7.28 -10.65 4.67
C SER A 143 -6.33 -9.46 4.47
N GLY A 144 -5.25 -9.69 3.71
CA GLY A 144 -4.31 -8.69 3.22
C GLY A 144 -3.30 -8.21 4.27
N ALA A 145 -2.14 -7.75 3.81
CA ALA A 145 -1.06 -7.26 4.65
C ALA A 145 -0.36 -6.03 4.05
N ALA A 146 0.41 -5.32 4.88
CA ALA A 146 1.41 -4.37 4.41
C ALA A 146 2.75 -4.64 5.08
N TYR A 147 3.83 -4.48 4.32
CA TYR A 147 5.20 -4.78 4.74
C TYR A 147 6.01 -3.49 4.77
N VAL A 148 6.76 -3.29 5.85
CA VAL A 148 7.62 -2.12 6.02
C VAL A 148 9.07 -2.54 5.82
N PHE A 149 9.74 -1.89 4.87
CA PHE A 149 11.17 -2.04 4.63
C PHE A 149 11.89 -0.76 5.01
N GLU A 150 13.02 -0.90 5.70
CA GLU A 150 13.86 0.24 6.07
C GLU A 150 15.28 0.07 5.54
N ARG A 151 15.86 1.19 5.08
CA ARG A 151 17.24 1.21 4.62
C ARG A 151 18.19 1.31 5.81
N THR A 152 19.07 0.33 5.97
CA THR A 152 20.19 0.32 6.90
C THR A 152 21.50 0.28 6.12
N GLY A 153 22.23 1.39 6.11
CA GLY A 153 23.41 1.55 5.25
C GLY A 153 23.02 1.54 3.78
N ALA A 154 23.53 0.57 3.02
CA ALA A 154 23.20 0.36 1.61
C ALA A 154 22.07 -0.67 1.39
N ASN A 155 21.62 -1.35 2.45
CA ASN A 155 20.70 -2.48 2.35
C ASN A 155 19.29 -2.10 2.80
N TRP A 156 18.29 -2.66 2.14
CA TRP A 156 16.90 -2.68 2.56
C TRP A 156 16.60 -3.98 3.29
N ALA A 157 15.87 -3.89 4.40
CA ALA A 157 15.41 -5.03 5.17
C ALA A 157 13.97 -4.81 5.62
N GLN A 158 13.17 -5.89 5.64
CA GLN A 158 11.86 -5.87 6.28
C GLN A 158 12.04 -5.61 7.78
N THR A 159 11.25 -4.69 8.34
CA THR A 159 11.27 -4.32 9.75
C THR A 159 9.89 -4.41 10.41
N ALA A 160 8.82 -4.49 9.63
CA ALA A 160 7.51 -4.80 10.15
C ALA A 160 6.60 -5.48 9.12
N TYR A 161 5.62 -6.21 9.65
CA TYR A 161 4.46 -6.76 8.97
C TYR A 161 3.22 -6.22 9.68
N LEU A 162 2.43 -5.44 8.95
CA LEU A 162 1.25 -4.73 9.44
C LEU A 162 -0.01 -5.50 9.04
N LYS A 163 -0.92 -5.64 10.00
CA LYS A 163 -2.24 -6.25 9.84
C LYS A 163 -3.29 -5.39 10.53
N ALA A 164 -4.50 -5.43 10.01
CA ALA A 164 -5.67 -4.91 10.71
C ALA A 164 -5.87 -5.65 12.04
N LYS A 165 -6.36 -4.92 13.05
CA LYS A 165 -6.70 -5.49 14.35
C LYS A 165 -7.95 -6.38 14.24
N ASN A 166 -8.96 -5.96 13.46
CA ASN A 166 -10.11 -6.76 13.00
C ASN A 166 -9.72 -7.43 11.69
N VAL A 167 -8.82 -8.41 11.73
CA VAL A 167 -8.53 -9.16 10.52
C VAL A 167 -9.72 -10.06 10.17
N GLN A 168 -10.30 -9.89 8.98
CA GLN A 168 -11.32 -10.79 8.45
C GLN A 168 -10.96 -11.26 7.04
N SER A 169 -11.65 -12.32 6.61
CA SER A 169 -11.49 -12.83 5.25
C SER A 169 -11.93 -11.77 4.24
N SER A 170 -11.14 -11.58 3.20
CA SER A 170 -11.45 -10.69 2.06
C SER A 170 -11.48 -9.19 2.34
N ASP A 171 -11.09 -8.71 3.53
CA ASP A 171 -10.99 -7.28 3.85
C ASP A 171 -10.00 -6.52 2.95
N GLN A 172 -9.02 -7.26 2.40
CA GLN A 172 -8.01 -6.75 1.47
C GLN A 172 -7.20 -5.58 2.04
N PHE A 173 -6.77 -5.70 3.30
CA PHE A 173 -5.84 -4.76 3.92
C PHE A 173 -4.54 -4.66 3.09
N GLY A 174 -4.06 -3.45 2.83
CA GLY A 174 -2.91 -3.25 1.94
C GLY A 174 -3.28 -2.95 0.49
N THR A 175 -4.57 -2.76 0.19
CA THR A 175 -5.02 -2.35 -1.16
C THR A 175 -4.49 -0.98 -1.55
N ALA A 176 -4.34 -0.08 -0.58
CA ALA A 176 -3.67 1.21 -0.75
C ALA A 176 -2.74 1.44 0.43
N VAL A 177 -1.59 2.09 0.19
CA VAL A 177 -0.63 2.43 1.25
C VAL A 177 -0.05 3.82 1.01
N ALA A 178 0.20 4.55 2.08
CA ALA A 178 0.95 5.81 2.06
C ALA A 178 1.87 5.87 3.28
N VAL A 179 3.05 6.46 3.13
CA VAL A 179 3.99 6.69 4.24
C VAL A 179 4.55 8.10 4.18
N GLU A 180 4.57 8.77 5.33
CA GLU A 180 5.24 10.06 5.51
C GLU A 180 5.82 10.14 6.94
N GLY A 181 7.13 10.36 7.05
CA GLY A 181 7.80 10.39 8.33
C GLY A 181 7.57 9.12 9.16
N ASN A 182 6.94 9.27 10.33
CA ASN A 182 6.64 8.18 11.27
C ASN A 182 5.20 7.64 11.12
N TYR A 183 4.52 7.93 10.02
CA TYR A 183 3.12 7.53 9.81
C TYR A 183 2.95 6.69 8.56
N ILE A 184 2.14 5.64 8.69
CA ILE A 184 1.73 4.78 7.59
C ILE A 184 0.21 4.70 7.59
N ALA A 185 -0.42 5.01 6.46
CA ALA A 185 -1.84 4.73 6.23
C ALA A 185 -1.98 3.49 5.34
N VAL A 186 -2.90 2.60 5.67
CA VAL A 186 -3.20 1.39 4.91
C VAL A 186 -4.70 1.23 4.72
N GLY A 187 -5.16 1.12 3.48
CA GLY A 187 -6.55 0.87 3.14
C GLY A 187 -6.92 -0.62 3.18
N ALA A 188 -8.13 -0.91 3.65
CA ALA A 188 -8.79 -2.21 3.56
C ALA A 188 -10.17 -2.00 2.93
N ILE A 189 -10.25 -2.22 1.61
CA ILE A 189 -11.38 -1.72 0.81
C ILE A 189 -12.68 -2.48 1.01
N ASN A 190 -12.61 -3.73 1.47
CA ASN A 190 -13.78 -4.58 1.70
C ASN A 190 -14.11 -4.75 3.18
N GLU A 191 -13.37 -4.05 4.06
CA GLU A 191 -13.70 -4.04 5.48
C GLU A 191 -15.14 -3.59 5.67
N SER A 192 -15.84 -4.27 6.55
CA SER A 192 -17.25 -4.05 6.79
C SER A 192 -17.41 -3.53 8.22
N CYS A 193 -17.92 -2.31 8.38
CA CYS A 193 -18.16 -1.71 9.69
C CYS A 193 -19.09 -0.51 9.56
N GLY A 194 -20.11 -0.43 10.41
CA GLY A 194 -21.09 0.66 10.44
C GLY A 194 -20.67 1.87 11.27
N GLN A 195 -19.43 1.92 11.76
CA GLN A 195 -18.90 3.08 12.48
C GLN A 195 -18.64 4.24 11.52
N SER A 196 -19.16 5.43 11.83
CA SER A 196 -19.03 6.64 11.01
C SER A 196 -18.06 7.69 11.57
N THR A 197 -17.16 7.29 12.47
CA THR A 197 -16.20 8.17 13.14
C THR A 197 -14.78 7.66 13.01
N VAL A 198 -13.81 8.55 13.22
CA VAL A 198 -12.40 8.16 13.40
C VAL A 198 -12.19 7.74 14.86
N THR A 199 -11.55 6.60 15.07
CA THR A 199 -11.16 6.11 16.41
C THR A 199 -9.65 6.16 16.55
N TYR A 200 -9.16 6.54 17.73
CA TYR A 200 -7.73 6.60 18.05
C TYR A 200 -7.34 5.50 19.03
N GLY A 201 -6.12 4.99 18.85
CA GLY A 201 -5.62 3.80 19.52
C GLY A 201 -6.08 2.50 18.86
N PRO A 202 -5.69 1.35 19.42
CA PRO A 202 -6.06 0.05 18.90
C PRO A 202 -7.58 -0.14 18.91
N LEU A 203 -8.12 -0.65 17.81
CA LEU A 203 -9.52 -1.06 17.75
C LEU A 203 -9.83 -2.14 18.81
N VAL A 204 -10.99 -1.96 19.45
CA VAL A 204 -11.52 -2.87 20.48
C VAL A 204 -12.99 -3.23 20.26
N VAL A 205 -13.68 -2.58 19.33
CA VAL A 205 -15.07 -2.86 18.95
C VAL A 205 -15.08 -3.31 17.49
N TRP A 206 -15.79 -4.40 17.25
CA TRP A 206 -15.97 -4.99 15.92
C TRP A 206 -17.44 -4.91 15.54
N ASP A 207 -17.70 -4.66 14.28
CA ASP A 207 -19.04 -4.47 13.75
C ASP A 207 -19.01 -4.76 12.26
N GLU A 208 -20.04 -5.41 11.73
CA GLU A 208 -20.17 -5.78 10.30
C GLU A 208 -21.41 -5.18 9.64
N ARG A 209 -22.06 -4.19 10.27
CA ARG A 209 -23.37 -3.68 9.84
C ARG A 209 -23.38 -3.06 8.44
N SER A 210 -22.23 -2.61 7.92
CA SER A 210 -22.10 -1.97 6.61
C SER A 210 -21.11 -2.71 5.72
N PRO A 211 -21.55 -3.72 4.95
CA PRO A 211 -20.69 -4.53 4.08
C PRO A 211 -19.87 -3.70 3.10
N GLN A 212 -18.58 -3.98 3.01
CA GLN A 212 -17.64 -3.36 2.06
C GLN A 212 -17.66 -1.82 2.09
N SER A 213 -17.97 -1.24 3.25
CA SER A 213 -17.89 0.21 3.45
C SER A 213 -16.44 0.70 3.36
N GLY A 214 -15.48 -0.17 3.70
CA GLY A 214 -14.04 0.06 3.59
C GLY A 214 -13.49 0.91 4.73
N ALA A 215 -12.20 0.77 5.02
CA ALA A 215 -11.53 1.46 6.12
C ALA A 215 -10.11 1.88 5.77
N VAL A 216 -9.56 2.80 6.58
CA VAL A 216 -8.12 3.09 6.59
C VAL A 216 -7.56 2.96 8.01
N TYR A 217 -6.45 2.26 8.13
CA TYR A 217 -5.70 2.07 9.37
C TYR A 217 -4.45 2.92 9.31
N MET A 218 -4.20 3.69 10.36
CA MET A 218 -2.98 4.46 10.53
C MET A 218 -2.10 3.80 11.57
N PHE A 219 -0.81 3.72 11.28
CA PHE A 219 0.23 3.24 12.17
C PHE A 219 1.22 4.37 12.46
N GLU A 220 1.67 4.45 13.71
CA GLU A 220 2.71 5.37 14.14
C GLU A 220 3.96 4.59 14.58
N LYS A 221 5.12 5.08 14.16
CA LYS A 221 6.40 4.57 14.65
C LYS A 221 6.80 5.31 15.93
N SER A 222 6.91 4.56 17.03
CA SER A 222 7.42 5.06 18.31
C SER A 222 8.48 4.12 18.87
N ASN A 223 9.61 4.67 19.32
CA ASN A 223 10.75 3.90 19.83
C ASN A 223 11.21 2.76 18.89
N GLY A 224 11.22 3.04 17.58
CA GLY A 224 11.63 2.09 16.56
C GLY A 224 10.58 1.03 16.20
N ARG A 225 9.38 1.07 16.79
CA ARG A 225 8.32 0.07 16.58
C ARG A 225 7.06 0.70 16.04
N TRP A 226 6.41 0.03 15.10
CA TRP A 226 5.10 0.39 14.57
C TRP A 226 3.98 -0.15 15.46
N GLY A 227 2.99 0.69 15.72
CA GLY A 227 1.74 0.34 16.38
C GLY A 227 0.56 1.04 15.73
N GLU A 228 -0.62 0.46 15.82
CA GLU A 228 -1.86 1.09 15.36
C GLU A 228 -2.12 2.38 16.13
N TYR A 229 -2.41 3.44 15.40
CA TYR A 229 -2.58 4.79 15.91
C TYR A 229 -4.02 5.26 15.77
N SER A 230 -4.65 5.06 14.62
CA SER A 230 -6.04 5.40 14.40
C SER A 230 -6.68 4.57 13.30
N TYR A 231 -8.01 4.53 13.31
CA TYR A 231 -8.86 3.87 12.34
C TYR A 231 -9.87 4.86 11.80
N PHE A 232 -9.94 4.99 10.47
CA PHE A 232 -10.75 5.97 9.77
C PHE A 232 -11.92 5.29 9.06
N LYS A 233 -13.08 5.91 9.17
CA LYS A 233 -14.29 5.61 8.41
C LYS A 233 -14.89 6.88 7.84
N ALA A 234 -15.64 6.73 6.76
CA ALA A 234 -16.40 7.83 6.18
C ALA A 234 -17.46 8.32 7.18
N PRO A 235 -17.71 9.63 7.32
CA PRO A 235 -18.81 10.14 8.15
C PRO A 235 -20.21 9.71 7.70
N ASN A 236 -20.36 9.35 6.43
CA ASN A 236 -21.57 8.88 5.76
C ASN A 236 -21.39 7.44 5.27
N VAL A 237 -21.14 6.50 6.19
CA VAL A 237 -20.90 5.10 5.83
C VAL A 237 -22.05 4.52 5.02
N GLY A 238 -21.76 4.14 3.78
CA GLY A 238 -22.62 3.36 2.91
C GLY A 238 -22.07 1.97 2.63
N ASN A 239 -22.96 1.09 2.19
CA ASN A 239 -22.57 -0.26 1.76
C ASN A 239 -21.85 -0.18 0.42
N SER A 240 -20.74 -0.90 0.30
CA SER A 240 -19.93 -0.95 -0.92
C SER A 240 -19.37 0.41 -1.38
N ASP A 241 -19.18 1.38 -0.48
CA ASP A 241 -18.56 2.67 -0.82
C ASP A 241 -17.06 2.56 -1.15
N LEU A 242 -16.42 1.49 -0.65
CA LEU A 242 -14.99 1.18 -0.82
C LEU A 242 -14.07 2.29 -0.30
N PHE A 243 -14.40 2.89 0.85
CA PHE A 243 -13.54 3.85 1.52
C PHE A 243 -12.15 3.23 1.80
N GLY A 244 -11.08 3.95 1.49
CA GLY A 244 -9.72 3.42 1.60
C GLY A 244 -9.18 2.80 0.31
N SER A 245 -9.90 2.92 -0.81
CA SER A 245 -9.42 2.46 -2.13
C SER A 245 -8.17 3.19 -2.61
N SER A 246 -7.96 4.41 -2.14
CA SER A 246 -6.73 5.16 -2.31
C SER A 246 -6.48 5.99 -1.05
N VAL A 247 -5.21 6.17 -0.69
CA VAL A 247 -4.80 6.96 0.47
C VAL A 247 -3.59 7.83 0.11
N SER A 248 -3.53 9.03 0.65
CA SER A 248 -2.38 9.92 0.53
C SER A 248 -2.14 10.67 1.84
N LEU A 249 -0.87 10.88 2.19
CA LEU A 249 -0.43 11.61 3.37
C LEU A 249 0.39 12.84 2.94
N SER A 250 0.12 13.97 3.58
CA SER A 250 0.96 15.15 3.48
C SER A 250 0.81 16.06 4.70
N GLY A 251 1.90 16.23 5.44
CA GLY A 251 1.93 16.98 6.68
C GLY A 251 0.93 16.41 7.71
N ASN A 252 -0.01 17.24 8.13
CA ASN A 252 -1.08 16.85 9.06
C ASN A 252 -2.35 16.35 8.36
N ARG A 253 -2.32 16.09 7.04
CA ARG A 253 -3.51 15.71 6.28
C ARG A 253 -3.43 14.29 5.76
N ILE A 254 -4.58 13.63 5.76
CA ILE A 254 -4.82 12.40 5.03
C ILE A 254 -5.97 12.61 4.05
N ILE A 255 -5.78 12.16 2.82
CA ILE A 255 -6.83 12.10 1.80
C ILE A 255 -7.18 10.63 1.57
N VAL A 256 -8.47 10.31 1.56
CA VAL A 256 -8.97 8.94 1.36
C VAL A 256 -10.02 8.93 0.24
N GLY A 257 -9.88 8.03 -0.73
CA GLY A 257 -10.87 7.81 -1.79
C GLY A 257 -11.90 6.74 -1.43
N ALA A 258 -13.15 6.97 -1.81
CA ALA A 258 -14.25 6.00 -1.79
C ALA A 258 -14.95 6.02 -3.16
N PRO A 259 -14.42 5.31 -4.18
CA PRO A 259 -14.84 5.45 -5.57
C PRO A 259 -16.26 4.94 -5.84
N GLN A 260 -16.90 4.29 -4.88
CA GLN A 260 -18.26 3.75 -5.01
C GLN A 260 -19.25 4.40 -4.04
N GLU A 261 -18.84 5.44 -3.31
CA GLU A 261 -19.80 6.27 -2.59
C GLU A 261 -20.82 6.87 -3.56
N SER A 262 -22.07 6.98 -3.14
CA SER A 262 -23.17 7.45 -3.96
C SER A 262 -23.59 8.83 -3.50
N SER A 263 -23.67 9.79 -4.42
CA SER A 263 -24.11 11.16 -4.14
C SER A 263 -24.27 11.96 -5.43
N ASN A 264 -25.37 12.70 -5.57
CA ASN A 264 -25.53 13.67 -6.66
C ASN A 264 -25.05 15.07 -6.25
N GLN A 265 -24.45 15.20 -5.07
CA GLN A 265 -23.89 16.47 -4.62
C GLN A 265 -22.68 16.85 -5.49
N ASN A 266 -22.76 18.03 -6.13
CA ASN A 266 -21.72 18.54 -7.03
C ASN A 266 -20.90 19.71 -6.43
N THR A 267 -20.89 19.82 -5.09
CA THR A 267 -20.16 20.85 -4.33
C THR A 267 -19.38 20.25 -3.17
N ILE A 268 -18.39 20.99 -2.65
CA ILE A 268 -17.55 20.56 -1.52
C ILE A 268 -18.31 20.73 -0.20
N THR A 269 -18.47 19.63 0.55
CA THR A 269 -18.88 19.67 1.97
C THR A 269 -17.69 20.07 2.83
N ASN A 270 -17.84 21.11 3.65
CA ASN A 270 -16.83 21.53 4.64
C ASN A 270 -17.29 21.17 6.05
N GLY A 271 -16.35 20.78 6.91
CA GLY A 271 -16.62 20.39 8.30
C GLY A 271 -16.43 18.89 8.54
N SER A 272 -16.98 18.38 9.64
CA SER A 272 -16.80 16.98 10.07
C SER A 272 -17.80 16.00 9.45
N GLY A 273 -18.70 16.48 8.59
CA GLY A 273 -19.72 15.68 7.92
C GLY A 273 -19.40 15.39 6.47
N ALA A 274 -20.26 14.60 5.84
CA ALA A 274 -20.23 14.28 4.41
C ALA A 274 -21.65 14.36 3.83
N SER A 275 -21.78 14.12 2.53
CA SER A 275 -23.09 14.09 1.88
C SER A 275 -23.98 13.03 2.55
N ALA A 276 -25.25 13.36 2.80
CA ALA A 276 -26.28 12.37 3.16
C ALA A 276 -27.15 11.99 1.95
N ASP A 277 -26.81 12.52 0.77
CA ASP A 277 -27.47 12.20 -0.49
C ASP A 277 -26.85 10.94 -1.09
N ASP A 278 -27.67 9.91 -1.34
CA ASP A 278 -27.30 8.65 -2.00
C ASP A 278 -27.98 8.48 -3.37
N SER A 279 -28.43 9.57 -4.00
CA SER A 279 -29.31 9.50 -5.18
C SER A 279 -28.60 9.17 -6.50
N GLU A 280 -27.29 9.35 -6.60
CA GLU A 280 -26.50 8.99 -7.80
C GLU A 280 -25.53 7.85 -7.46
N TYR A 281 -25.77 6.69 -8.04
CA TYR A 281 -25.12 5.44 -7.68
C TYR A 281 -23.63 5.42 -8.06
N ARG A 282 -22.76 5.22 -7.07
CA ARG A 282 -21.29 5.04 -7.23
C ARG A 282 -20.62 6.18 -8.01
N SER A 283 -21.03 7.42 -7.74
CA SER A 283 -20.41 8.63 -8.30
C SER A 283 -19.02 8.92 -7.70
N GLY A 284 -18.78 8.40 -6.50
CA GLY A 284 -17.50 8.42 -5.79
C GLY A 284 -17.27 9.68 -4.97
N ALA A 285 -16.47 9.54 -3.91
CA ALA A 285 -16.10 10.63 -3.01
C ALA A 285 -14.60 10.60 -2.66
N SER A 286 -14.11 11.74 -2.15
CA SER A 286 -12.80 11.86 -1.52
C SER A 286 -12.93 12.65 -0.22
N TYR A 287 -12.32 12.13 0.83
CA TYR A 287 -12.42 12.65 2.19
C TYR A 287 -11.07 13.21 2.61
N ALA A 288 -11.07 14.39 3.22
CA ALA A 288 -9.88 15.00 3.81
C ALA A 288 -10.03 15.02 5.33
N PHE A 289 -9.07 14.42 6.04
CA PHE A 289 -9.01 14.49 7.50
C PHE A 289 -7.72 15.20 7.91
N GLU A 290 -7.78 15.87 9.07
CA GLU A 290 -6.63 16.42 9.75
C GLU A 290 -6.29 15.52 10.94
N ARG A 291 -5.00 15.21 11.10
CA ARG A 291 -4.46 14.38 12.17
C ARG A 291 -4.21 15.19 13.44
#